data_AF-A0AA41N3V6-F1
#
_entry.id   AF-A0AA41N3V6-F1
#
_cell.length_a   1.000
_cell.length_b   1.000
_cell.length_c   1.000
_cell.angle_alpha   90.00
_cell.angle_beta   90.00
_cell.angle_gamma   90.00
#
_symmetry.space_group_name_H-M   'P 1'
#
loop_
_entity.id
_entity.type
_entity.pdbx_description
1 polymer ?
#
loop_
_entity_poly.entity_id
_entity_poly.type
_entity_poly.pdbx_seq_one_letter_code
_entity_poly.pdbx_strand_id
1 'polypeptide(L)'
;MYSTKGQKEKLTSTRKSAQFTVRFTSPLACQKRSQGHLVSVLSGAEASFVSSLVKSSVNSYQYVWIGLHDPTLGQEPNGAGWEWSSTDVLNYLNWERNPSTPSDRGYCGSLSRNSAFLKWRDYNCDRELPYVCKFKN
;
A
#
# COMPACT_ATOMS: atom_id res chain seq x y z
N MET A 1 -25.34 -5.29 12.72
CA MET A 1 -24.62 -5.85 11.56
C MET A 1 -24.08 -4.69 10.73
N TYR A 2 -22.80 -4.34 10.84
CA TYR A 2 -22.23 -3.26 10.05
C TYR A 2 -21.72 -3.82 8.72
N SER A 3 -22.48 -3.56 7.65
CA SER A 3 -22.07 -3.84 6.28
C SER A 3 -21.28 -2.65 5.75
N THR A 4 -19.95 -2.71 5.82
CA THR A 4 -19.10 -1.74 5.12
C THR A 4 -19.03 -2.12 3.65
N LYS A 5 -19.86 -1.47 2.82
CA LYS A 5 -19.71 -1.48 1.36
C LYS A 5 -18.35 -0.86 1.03
N GLY A 6 -17.36 -1.69 0.69
CA GLY A 6 -16.06 -1.21 0.22
C GLY A 6 -16.22 -0.42 -1.08
N GLN A 7 -15.77 0.83 -1.07
CA GLN A 7 -15.74 1.70 -2.24
C GLN A 7 -14.78 1.07 -3.28
N LYS A 8 -15.28 0.85 -4.50
CA LYS A 8 -14.51 0.30 -5.62
C LYS A 8 -14.33 1.44 -6.62
N GLU A 9 -13.09 1.77 -6.94
CA GLU A 9 -12.76 2.74 -7.98
C GLU A 9 -11.86 2.07 -9.03
N LYS A 10 -11.94 2.52 -10.29
CA LYS A 10 -11.16 1.99 -11.43
C LYS A 10 -10.22 3.05 -11.97
N LEU A 11 -8.97 2.66 -12.23
CA LEU A 11 -8.03 3.42 -13.05
C LEU A 11 -7.89 2.71 -14.40
N THR A 12 -8.27 3.36 -15.50
CA THR A 12 -8.19 2.79 -16.86
C THR A 12 -6.96 3.33 -17.58
N SER A 13 -5.90 2.53 -17.66
CA SER A 13 -4.80 2.71 -18.60
C SER A 13 -4.89 1.61 -19.67
N THR A 14 -5.45 1.99 -20.81
CA THR A 14 -5.53 1.37 -22.16
C THR A 14 -5.49 -0.15 -22.43
N ARG A 15 -5.37 -1.10 -21.49
CA ARG A 15 -5.73 -2.53 -21.70
C ARG A 15 -5.70 -3.46 -20.48
N LYS A 16 -5.47 -2.98 -19.25
CA LYS A 16 -5.66 -3.79 -18.03
C LYS A 16 -6.45 -2.99 -17.00
N SER A 17 -7.71 -3.34 -16.82
CA SER A 17 -8.54 -2.76 -15.76
C SER A 17 -8.01 -3.23 -14.40
N ALA A 18 -7.40 -2.33 -13.65
CA ALA A 18 -7.10 -2.57 -12.24
C ALA A 18 -8.24 -2.02 -11.38
N GLN A 19 -8.65 -2.79 -10.38
CA GLN A 19 -9.60 -2.35 -9.37
C GLN A 19 -8.89 -2.23 -8.02
N PHE A 20 -9.27 -1.21 -7.27
CA PHE A 20 -8.72 -0.92 -5.95
C PHE A 20 -9.83 -0.88 -4.91
N THR A 21 -9.52 -1.31 -3.68
CA THR A 21 -10.47 -1.22 -2.57
C THR A 21 -9.75 -1.13 -1.24
N VAL A 22 -10.28 -0.31 -0.33
CA VAL A 22 -9.82 -0.24 1.05
C VAL A 22 -10.52 -1.32 1.87
N ARG A 23 -9.78 -1.98 2.74
CA ARG A 23 -10.25 -3.03 3.63
C ARG A 23 -9.75 -2.77 5.06
N PHE A 24 -10.50 -3.28 6.02
CA PHE A 24 -10.25 -3.12 7.46
C PHE A 24 -10.09 -4.47 8.19
N THR A 25 -10.05 -5.59 7.46
CA THR A 25 -9.93 -6.94 8.02
C THR A 25 -8.49 -7.47 7.92
N SER A 26 -8.25 -8.73 7.57
CA SER A 26 -6.87 -9.25 7.39
C SER A 26 -6.30 -8.91 6.00
N PRO A 27 -5.00 -8.56 5.86
CA PRO A 27 -4.33 -8.36 4.56
C PRO A 27 -4.52 -9.53 3.58
N LEU A 28 -4.61 -10.76 4.09
CA LEU A 28 -4.90 -11.97 3.32
C LEU A 28 -6.26 -11.90 2.58
N ALA A 29 -7.16 -11.00 2.97
CA ALA A 29 -8.42 -10.78 2.28
C ALA A 29 -8.25 -10.27 0.84
N CYS A 30 -7.12 -9.65 0.49
CA CYS A 30 -6.84 -9.28 -0.90
C CYS A 30 -6.69 -10.51 -1.79
N GLN A 31 -6.03 -11.55 -1.29
CA GLN A 31 -5.76 -12.82 -2.00
C GLN A 31 -7.01 -13.65 -2.26
N LYS A 32 -8.13 -13.33 -1.59
CA LYS A 32 -9.44 -13.95 -1.87
C LYS A 32 -10.03 -13.53 -3.22
N ARG A 33 -9.45 -12.54 -3.91
CA ARG A 33 -9.83 -12.15 -5.28
C ARG A 33 -8.78 -12.63 -6.27
N SER A 34 -9.21 -12.93 -7.50
CA SER A 34 -8.31 -13.30 -8.59
C SER A 34 -7.21 -12.26 -8.77
N GLN A 35 -5.95 -12.69 -8.70
CA GLN A 35 -4.76 -11.84 -8.78
C GLN A 35 -4.82 -10.63 -7.82
N GLY A 36 -5.36 -10.84 -6.62
CA GLY A 36 -5.52 -9.81 -5.61
C GLY A 36 -4.38 -9.78 -4.61
N HIS A 37 -3.71 -8.63 -4.52
CA HIS A 37 -2.60 -8.39 -3.61
C HIS A 37 -2.86 -7.10 -2.84
N LEU A 38 -2.08 -6.87 -1.79
CA LEU A 38 -1.91 -5.51 -1.28
C LEU A 38 -1.39 -4.63 -2.42
N VAL A 39 -1.80 -3.35 -2.44
CA VAL A 39 -1.54 -2.48 -3.59
C VAL A 39 -0.06 -2.27 -3.82
N SER A 40 0.39 -2.52 -5.05
CA SER A 40 1.58 -1.91 -5.61
C SER A 40 1.24 -0.55 -6.21
N VAL A 41 2.06 0.45 -5.91
CA VAL A 41 1.92 1.81 -6.45
C VAL A 41 3.07 2.04 -7.42
N LEU A 42 2.78 2.03 -8.71
CA LEU A 42 3.78 1.94 -9.78
C LEU A 42 3.96 3.26 -10.56
N SER A 43 3.22 4.31 -10.19
CA SER A 43 3.32 5.62 -10.83
C SER A 43 2.73 6.72 -9.95
N GLY A 44 3.04 7.97 -10.29
CA GLY A 44 2.39 9.13 -9.65
C GLY A 44 0.87 9.15 -9.85
N ALA A 45 0.37 8.71 -11.01
CA ALA A 45 -1.07 8.62 -11.27
C ALA A 45 -1.76 7.58 -10.38
N GLU A 46 -1.15 6.39 -10.21
CA GLU A 46 -1.65 5.40 -9.25
C GLU A 46 -1.58 5.94 -7.82
N ALA A 47 -0.52 6.65 -7.44
CA ALA A 47 -0.38 7.25 -6.10
C ALA A 47 -1.50 8.27 -5.81
N SER A 48 -1.77 9.18 -6.76
CA SER A 48 -2.86 10.15 -6.64
C SER A 48 -4.24 9.47 -6.52
N PHE A 49 -4.47 8.43 -7.31
CA PHE A 49 -5.71 7.67 -7.27
C PHE A 49 -5.89 6.95 -5.93
N VAL A 50 -4.86 6.22 -5.46
CA VAL A 50 -4.90 5.52 -4.17
C VAL A 50 -5.06 6.51 -3.02
N SER A 51 -4.39 7.67 -3.07
CA SER A 51 -4.55 8.75 -2.08
C SER A 51 -6.01 9.20 -1.98
N SER A 52 -6.67 9.48 -3.11
CA SER A 52 -8.08 9.89 -3.14
C SER A 52 -9.01 8.81 -2.58
N LEU A 53 -8.81 7.55 -2.97
CA LEU A 53 -9.59 6.41 -2.47
C LEU A 53 -9.42 6.22 -0.96
N VAL A 54 -8.20 6.36 -0.44
CA VAL A 54 -7.92 6.26 0.99
C VAL A 54 -8.58 7.41 1.75
N LYS A 55 -8.46 8.65 1.24
CA LYS A 55 -9.09 9.84 1.86
C LYS A 55 -10.61 9.71 1.95
N SER A 56 -11.27 9.12 0.95
CA SER A 56 -12.73 8.92 0.98
C SER A 56 -13.17 7.81 1.94
N SER A 57 -12.28 6.87 2.25
CA SER A 57 -12.61 5.65 3.02
C SER A 57 -12.11 5.68 4.47
N VAL A 58 -11.05 6.43 4.77
CA VAL A 58 -10.27 6.33 6.02
C VAL A 58 -10.19 7.68 6.72
N ASN A 59 -10.98 7.86 7.79
CA ASN A 59 -11.03 9.12 8.54
C ASN A 59 -10.21 9.14 9.83
N SER A 60 -10.02 7.98 10.49
CA SER A 60 -9.44 7.90 11.85
C SER A 60 -8.01 7.34 11.91
N TYR A 61 -7.45 6.85 10.81
CA TYR A 61 -6.12 6.20 10.81
C TYR A 61 -5.03 7.11 10.26
N GLN A 62 -3.89 7.16 10.94
CA GLN A 62 -2.71 7.91 10.49
C GLN A 62 -1.94 7.20 9.37
N TYR A 63 -2.05 5.87 9.31
CA TYR A 63 -1.31 5.05 8.36
C TYR A 63 -2.25 4.03 7.71
N VAL A 64 -1.95 3.65 6.46
CA VAL A 64 -2.69 2.64 5.69
C VAL A 64 -1.69 1.72 5.01
N TRP A 65 -1.84 0.41 5.17
CA TRP A 65 -0.94 -0.57 4.58
C TRP A 65 -1.05 -0.62 3.05
N ILE A 66 0.12 -0.75 2.43
CA ILE A 66 0.31 -1.07 1.01
C ILE A 66 1.14 -2.35 0.90
N GLY A 67 1.36 -2.84 -0.33
CA GLY A 67 2.03 -4.11 -0.54
C GLY A 67 3.55 -4.10 -0.40
N LEU A 68 4.13 -3.02 0.12
CA LEU A 68 5.58 -2.82 0.20
C LEU A 68 6.12 -3.43 1.50
N HIS A 69 7.21 -4.20 1.45
CA HIS A 69 7.88 -4.73 2.63
C HIS A 69 9.36 -5.01 2.35
N ASP A 70 10.14 -5.20 3.42
CA ASP A 70 11.54 -5.64 3.35
C ASP A 70 11.67 -7.01 4.05
N PRO A 71 11.71 -8.12 3.30
CA PRO A 71 11.84 -9.46 3.88
C PRO A 71 13.24 -9.72 4.45
N THR A 72 14.23 -8.90 4.10
CA THR A 72 15.61 -9.03 4.59
C THR A 72 15.78 -8.41 5.98
N LEU A 73 14.73 -7.77 6.50
CA LEU A 73 14.74 -7.06 7.78
C LEU A 73 15.88 -6.04 7.84
N GLY A 74 16.09 -5.33 6.73
CA GLY A 74 17.10 -4.29 6.61
C GLY A 74 18.55 -4.79 6.65
N GLN A 75 18.78 -6.06 6.33
CA GLN A 75 20.12 -6.64 6.15
C GLN A 75 20.73 -6.23 4.81
N GLU A 76 19.90 -5.95 3.80
CA GLU A 76 20.39 -5.44 2.52
C GLU A 76 20.85 -3.98 2.63
N PRO A 77 22.04 -3.65 2.07
CA PRO A 77 22.60 -2.32 2.15
C PRO A 77 21.72 -1.32 1.38
N ASN A 78 21.74 -0.06 1.84
CA ASN A 78 21.03 1.06 1.20
C ASN A 78 19.51 0.85 1.03
N GLY A 79 18.91 -0.07 1.80
CA GLY A 79 17.49 -0.39 1.69
C GLY A 79 17.15 -1.15 0.41
N ALA A 80 18.08 -1.93 -0.15
CA ALA A 80 17.82 -2.70 -1.37
C ALA A 80 16.87 -3.90 -1.15
N GLY A 81 16.53 -4.24 0.09
CA GLY A 81 15.62 -5.33 0.41
C GLY A 81 14.13 -5.03 0.17
N TRP A 82 13.75 -3.76 -0.06
CA TRP A 82 12.33 -3.42 -0.24
C TRP A 82 11.76 -3.96 -1.56
N GLU A 83 10.62 -4.63 -1.47
CA GLU A 83 9.90 -5.21 -2.61
C GLU A 83 8.37 -5.13 -2.47
N TRP A 84 7.66 -5.35 -3.58
CA TRP A 84 6.20 -5.47 -3.58
C TRP A 84 5.78 -6.93 -3.42
N SER A 85 4.87 -7.20 -2.48
CA SER A 85 4.19 -8.50 -2.32
C SER A 85 3.37 -8.96 -3.54
N SER A 86 3.12 -8.08 -4.51
CA SER A 86 2.51 -8.44 -5.80
C SER A 86 3.51 -8.92 -6.85
N THR A 87 4.82 -8.95 -6.54
CA THR A 87 5.94 -9.23 -7.46
C THR A 87 6.12 -8.22 -8.59
N ASP A 88 5.42 -7.08 -8.53
CA ASP A 88 5.65 -5.97 -9.45
C ASP A 88 7.06 -5.38 -9.24
N VAL A 89 7.66 -4.84 -10.30
CA VAL A 89 8.98 -4.19 -10.21
C VAL A 89 8.87 -2.89 -9.40
N LEU A 90 9.72 -2.73 -8.39
CA LEU A 90 9.83 -1.50 -7.60
C LEU A 90 10.69 -0.45 -8.35
N ASN A 91 10.10 0.23 -9.33
CA ASN A 91 10.76 1.27 -10.14
C ASN A 91 10.23 2.69 -9.89
N TYR A 92 9.06 2.82 -9.28
CA TYR A 92 8.54 4.07 -8.73
C TYR A 92 8.87 4.09 -7.24
N LEU A 93 9.34 5.22 -6.72
CA LEU A 93 9.68 5.40 -5.31
C LEU A 93 9.06 6.71 -4.82
N ASN A 94 8.32 6.67 -3.71
CA ASN A 94 7.72 7.89 -3.15
C ASN A 94 7.80 7.94 -1.62
N TRP A 95 8.98 7.68 -1.08
CA TRP A 95 9.22 7.68 0.36
C TRP A 95 9.03 9.07 1.00
N GLU A 96 8.43 9.11 2.19
CA GLU A 96 8.31 10.31 3.03
C GLU A 96 9.66 10.67 3.66
N ARG A 97 10.41 9.64 4.05
CA ARG A 97 11.79 9.71 4.55
C ARG A 97 12.58 8.55 3.96
N ASN A 98 13.90 8.68 3.83
CA ASN A 98 14.73 7.56 3.41
C ASN A 98 14.55 6.37 4.39
N PRO A 99 14.12 5.18 3.93
CA PRO A 99 13.88 4.04 4.82
C PRO A 99 15.17 3.43 5.39
N SER A 100 16.34 3.79 4.86
CA SER A 100 17.65 3.27 5.29
C SER A 100 18.26 4.03 6.48
N THR A 101 17.67 5.15 6.88
CA THR A 101 18.24 6.07 7.89
C THR A 101 17.67 5.96 9.32
N PRO A 102 16.42 5.53 9.58
CA PRO A 102 15.88 5.51 10.94
C PRO A 102 16.43 4.35 11.80
N SER A 103 16.72 4.63 13.07
CA SER A 103 17.08 3.61 14.07
C SER A 103 15.90 2.75 14.53
N ASP A 104 14.69 3.31 14.49
CA ASP A 104 13.41 2.64 14.77
C ASP A 104 12.68 2.37 13.45
N ARG A 105 13.28 1.50 12.63
CA ARG A 105 12.78 1.16 11.30
C ARG A 105 11.74 0.04 11.37
N GLY A 106 10.64 0.24 10.67
CA GLY A 106 9.72 -0.83 10.35
C GLY A 106 10.12 -1.56 9.06
N TYR A 107 9.59 -2.77 8.85
CA TYR A 107 9.86 -3.57 7.64
C TYR A 107 8.64 -3.71 6.73
N CYS A 108 7.55 -3.00 7.03
CA CYS A 108 6.36 -2.92 6.20
C CYS A 108 6.10 -1.46 5.78
N GLY A 109 5.65 -1.26 4.55
CA GLY A 109 5.42 0.07 3.99
C GLY A 109 3.96 0.49 4.12
N SER A 110 3.74 1.74 4.51
CA SER A 110 2.42 2.33 4.71
C SER A 110 2.30 3.70 4.02
N LEU A 111 1.08 4.12 3.67
CA LEU A 111 0.78 5.48 3.28
C LEU A 111 0.61 6.35 4.53
N SER A 112 1.19 7.54 4.52
CA SER A 112 1.16 8.46 5.67
C SER A 112 0.13 9.58 5.51
N ARG A 113 -0.74 9.75 6.52
CA ARG A 113 -1.74 10.84 6.54
C ARG A 113 -1.08 12.22 6.47
N ASN A 114 0.11 12.41 7.04
CA ASN A 114 0.86 13.67 7.00
C ASN A 114 1.18 14.11 5.56
N SER A 115 1.41 13.14 4.68
CA SER A 115 1.63 13.36 3.25
C SER A 115 0.33 13.39 2.43
N ALA A 116 -0.82 13.47 3.10
CA ALA A 116 -2.13 13.27 2.50
C ALA A 116 -2.23 11.90 1.77
N PHE A 117 -1.61 10.85 2.33
CA PHE A 117 -1.53 9.50 1.77
C PHE A 117 -0.87 9.40 0.39
N LEU A 118 0.00 10.34 0.03
CA LEU A 118 0.75 10.29 -1.23
C LEU A 118 2.09 9.56 -1.07
N LYS A 119 2.75 9.72 0.09
CA LYS A 119 4.09 9.20 0.36
C LYS A 119 4.07 7.96 1.24
N TRP A 120 5.14 7.19 1.13
CA TRP A 120 5.35 5.91 1.82
C TRP A 120 6.21 6.08 3.05
N ARG A 121 5.91 5.33 4.10
CA ARG A 121 6.70 5.30 5.33
C ARG A 121 6.84 3.86 5.81
N ASP A 122 8.04 3.52 6.24
CA ASP A 122 8.32 2.29 6.97
C ASP A 122 7.55 2.28 8.31
N TYR A 123 6.98 1.14 8.67
CA TYR A 123 6.21 0.99 9.89
C TYR A 123 6.22 -0.46 10.40
N ASN A 124 5.95 -0.62 11.70
CA ASN A 124 5.97 -1.93 12.35
C ASN A 124 4.86 -2.82 11.77
N CYS A 125 5.24 -3.96 11.19
CA CYS A 125 4.36 -4.92 10.51
C CYS A 125 3.24 -5.49 11.40
N ASP A 126 3.45 -5.52 12.71
CA ASP A 126 2.49 -6.09 13.67
C ASP A 126 1.32 -5.14 14.00
N ARG A 127 1.29 -3.95 13.38
CA ARG A 127 0.24 -2.96 13.61
C ARG A 127 -1.02 -3.28 12.79
N GLU A 128 -2.15 -3.27 13.48
CA GLU A 128 -3.46 -3.36 12.85
C GLU A 128 -3.83 -2.03 12.18
N LEU A 129 -3.71 -1.97 10.86
CA LEU A 129 -4.08 -0.81 10.05
C LEU A 129 -5.00 -1.26 8.89
N PRO A 130 -5.86 -0.37 8.38
CA PRO A 130 -6.52 -0.60 7.12
C PRO A 130 -5.51 -0.77 5.99
N TYR A 131 -5.91 -1.42 4.91
CA TYR A 131 -5.06 -1.78 3.79
C TYR A 131 -5.77 -1.57 2.47
N VAL A 132 -4.99 -1.27 1.43
CA VAL A 132 -5.51 -1.12 0.07
C VAL A 132 -5.18 -2.39 -0.71
N CYS A 133 -6.20 -3.02 -1.30
CA CYS A 133 -6.00 -4.13 -2.24
C CYS A 133 -6.01 -3.62 -3.69
N LYS A 134 -5.17 -4.22 -4.53
CA LYS A 134 -5.19 -4.11 -6.01
C LYS A 134 -5.43 -5.50 -6.59
N PHE A 135 -6.35 -5.60 -7.53
CA PHE A 135 -6.66 -6.85 -8.21
C PHE A 135 -6.95 -6.59 -9.69
N LYS A 136 -6.61 -7.57 -10.52
CA LYS A 136 -6.95 -7.54 -11.94
C LYS A 136 -8.43 -7.89 -12.10
N ASN A 137 -9.09 -7.20 -13.02
CA ASN A 137 -10.47 -7.48 -13.38
C ASN A 137 -10.60 -8.74 -14.22
#